data_AF-A0A9R1B880-F1
#
_entry.id   AF-A0A9R1B880-F1
#
_cell.length_a   1.000
_cell.length_b   1.000
_cell.length_c   1.000
_cell.angle_alpha   90.00
_cell.angle_beta   90.00
_cell.angle_gamma   90.00
#
_symmetry.space_group_name_H-M   'P 1'
#
loop_
_entity.id
_entity.type
_entity.pdbx_description
1 polymer ?
#
loop_
_entity_poly.entity_id
_entity_poly.type
_entity_poly.pdbx_seq_one_letter_code
_entity_poly.pdbx_strand_id
1 'polypeptide(L)'
;MDTGVPAFPMSPVMAEMFRQLGFDPDQVEGFLAHFLSYTHCALPEPPVTADARLFALLPDNSVDHFSRPPDALLGNVVSRLPVKDAARTAALSRRWRGVWRSAPLVLVDAHVHPAGTAYAQRVACAVSRVLAAHPGPFRCVHLTESPLLTAWLQIVAGKGIQELTLVNRPWPLEIFLPSTFFLGMETLTRLYLGHWIFPVTADLPRAPCFPNLHELGLCDVVMKTGDLDFILDRSPVLETLSLEGGRLEHCLRLVSQSLRRVQIIGCSVQEIFVVDAPCLERLIQSGGWCPEDTDGNCTRLKIGHAPMLHMLGYLELDSGHVLEVGKTIIKAGTRVSQSTMVPSVGILALEVRFGVRNDAKMVPSVLRCFPNVETLHIKVKSLTLLWSSVCAMVCI
;
A
#
# COMPACT_ATOMS: atom_id res chain seq x y z
N MET A 1 1.10 -13.41 16.03
CA MET A 1 -0.02 -13.72 15.11
C MET A 1 0.23 -15.13 14.61
N ASP A 2 -0.82 -15.93 14.45
CA ASP A 2 -0.77 -17.09 13.54
C ASP A 2 -0.62 -16.46 12.15
N THR A 3 0.59 -16.48 11.59
CA THR A 3 0.95 -15.56 10.49
C THR A 3 0.18 -15.85 9.22
N GLY A 4 -0.43 -17.04 9.06
CA GLY A 4 -1.26 -17.45 7.91
C GLY A 4 -0.53 -17.49 6.56
N VAL A 5 0.47 -16.63 6.39
CA VAL A 5 1.49 -16.57 5.38
C VAL A 5 2.55 -17.61 5.79
N PRO A 6 2.74 -18.69 5.02
CA PRO A 6 3.85 -19.59 5.24
C PRO A 6 5.15 -18.77 5.17
N ALA A 7 6.02 -18.92 6.16
CA ALA A 7 7.38 -18.39 6.09
C ALA A 7 7.99 -18.88 4.77
N PHE A 8 8.41 -17.96 3.91
CA PHE A 8 9.11 -18.35 2.70
C PHE A 8 10.54 -18.67 3.14
N PRO A 9 10.95 -19.95 3.11
CA PRO A 9 12.26 -20.34 3.63
C PRO A 9 13.33 -19.56 2.89
N MET A 10 14.22 -18.95 3.65
CA MET A 10 15.32 -18.17 3.07
C MET A 10 16.12 -19.07 2.13
N SER A 11 16.33 -18.63 0.90
CA SER A 11 17.11 -19.42 -0.07
C SER A 11 18.53 -19.63 0.46
N PRO A 12 19.19 -20.77 0.16
CA PRO A 12 20.54 -21.03 0.62
C PRO A 12 21.56 -19.95 0.23
N VAL A 13 21.32 -19.28 -0.90
CA VAL A 13 22.13 -18.15 -1.39
C VAL A 13 21.95 -16.91 -0.51
N MET A 14 20.72 -16.61 -0.11
CA MET A 14 20.40 -15.47 0.76
C MET A 14 20.92 -15.71 2.18
N ALA A 15 20.77 -16.93 2.72
CA ALA A 15 21.30 -17.29 4.02
C ALA A 15 22.83 -17.11 4.09
N GLU A 16 23.55 -17.48 3.04
CA GLU A 16 25.00 -17.31 2.98
C GLU A 16 25.40 -15.82 2.87
N MET A 17 24.65 -15.01 2.11
CA MET A 17 24.88 -13.57 2.02
C MET A 17 24.69 -12.88 3.39
N PHE A 18 23.67 -13.27 4.16
CA PHE A 18 23.46 -12.71 5.51
C PHE A 18 24.55 -13.15 6.49
N ARG A 19 25.01 -14.40 6.42
CA ARG A 19 26.17 -14.85 7.20
C ARG A 19 27.42 -14.03 6.89
N GLN A 20 27.68 -13.71 5.61
CA GLN A 20 28.81 -12.88 5.21
C GLN A 20 28.70 -11.43 5.70
N LEU A 21 27.47 -10.92 5.87
CA LEU A 21 27.20 -9.62 6.47
C LEU A 21 27.14 -9.66 8.02
N GLY A 22 27.42 -10.81 8.64
CA GLY A 22 27.45 -11.00 10.10
C GLY A 22 26.08 -11.18 10.75
N PHE A 23 25.02 -11.41 9.97
CA PHE A 23 23.67 -11.65 10.47
C PHE A 23 23.35 -13.15 10.55
N ASP A 24 22.62 -13.54 11.60
CA ASP A 24 22.10 -14.89 11.79
C ASP A 24 20.87 -15.12 10.88
N PRO A 25 20.90 -16.06 9.92
CA PRO A 25 19.81 -16.29 8.98
C PRO A 25 18.47 -16.59 9.65
N ASP A 26 18.45 -17.28 10.79
CA ASP A 26 17.21 -17.65 11.49
C ASP A 26 16.54 -16.40 12.11
N GLN A 27 17.34 -15.46 12.62
CA GLN A 27 16.84 -14.16 13.10
C GLN A 27 16.36 -13.29 11.94
N VAL A 28 17.07 -13.29 10.82
CA VAL A 28 16.67 -12.57 9.61
C VAL A 28 15.40 -13.18 9.01
N GLU A 29 15.19 -14.49 9.05
CA GLU A 29 13.96 -15.14 8.59
C GLU A 29 12.76 -14.79 9.49
N GLY A 30 12.95 -14.78 10.82
CA GLY A 30 11.94 -14.28 11.75
C GLY A 30 11.60 -12.79 11.54
N PHE A 31 12.61 -11.97 11.24
CA PHE A 31 12.44 -10.57 10.86
C PHE A 31 11.67 -10.47 9.55
N LEU A 32 12.07 -11.20 8.50
CA LEU A 32 11.41 -11.19 7.20
C LEU A 32 9.96 -11.69 7.27
N ALA A 33 9.67 -12.70 8.07
CA ALA A 33 8.31 -13.16 8.30
C ALA A 33 7.44 -12.05 8.94
N HIS A 34 8.02 -11.24 9.82
CA HIS A 34 7.35 -10.07 10.40
C HIS A 34 7.07 -8.99 9.34
N PHE A 35 8.05 -8.66 8.50
CA PHE A 35 7.87 -7.70 7.38
C PHE A 35 6.86 -8.18 6.35
N LEU A 36 6.91 -9.47 5.97
CA LEU A 36 5.95 -10.08 5.05
C LEU A 36 4.53 -10.10 5.63
N SER A 37 4.39 -10.28 6.95
CA SER A 37 3.11 -10.15 7.64
C SER A 37 2.58 -8.72 7.58
N TYR A 38 3.42 -7.69 7.74
CA TYR A 38 2.98 -6.30 7.59
C TYR A 38 2.56 -5.98 6.16
N THR A 39 3.36 -6.37 5.17
CA THR A 39 2.98 -6.15 3.77
C THR A 39 1.67 -6.84 3.42
N HIS A 40 1.41 -8.03 3.94
CA HIS A 40 0.10 -8.68 3.74
C HIS A 40 -1.05 -7.88 4.36
N CYS A 41 -0.87 -7.27 5.53
CA CYS A 41 -1.88 -6.41 6.15
C CYS A 41 -2.05 -5.05 5.45
N ALA A 42 -0.99 -4.56 4.82
CA ALA A 42 -0.93 -3.27 4.12
C ALA A 42 -1.62 -3.29 2.75
N LEU A 43 -1.58 -4.45 2.08
CA LEU A 43 -2.07 -4.61 0.73
C LEU A 43 -3.59 -4.80 0.74
N PRO A 44 -4.31 -4.23 -0.25
CA PRO A 44 -5.74 -4.42 -0.36
C PRO A 44 -6.04 -5.88 -0.70
N GLU A 45 -7.06 -6.44 -0.04
CA GLU A 45 -7.57 -7.76 -0.40
C GLU A 45 -8.10 -7.75 -1.84
N PRO A 46 -7.89 -8.83 -2.61
CA PRO A 46 -8.43 -8.93 -3.95
C PRO A 46 -9.98 -8.94 -3.89
N PRO A 47 -10.67 -8.34 -4.87
CA PRO A 47 -12.12 -8.18 -4.83
C PRO A 47 -12.89 -9.49 -5.11
N VAL A 48 -12.19 -10.64 -5.14
CA VAL A 48 -12.73 -11.96 -5.47
C VAL A 48 -12.07 -13.02 -4.57
N THR A 49 -12.83 -14.05 -4.19
CA THR A 49 -12.33 -15.24 -3.47
C THR A 49 -12.34 -16.48 -4.37
N ALA A 50 -11.40 -17.40 -4.15
CA ALA A 50 -11.37 -18.72 -4.78
C ALA A 50 -12.16 -19.80 -4.01
N ASP A 51 -12.74 -19.47 -2.86
CA ASP A 51 -13.46 -20.42 -2.00
C ASP A 51 -14.74 -20.96 -2.64
N ALA A 52 -15.42 -20.11 -3.41
CA ALA A 52 -16.62 -20.47 -4.12
C ALA A 52 -16.29 -21.35 -5.33
N ARG A 53 -16.71 -22.62 -5.27
CA ARG A 53 -16.56 -23.53 -6.40
C ARG A 53 -17.75 -23.40 -7.34
N LEU A 54 -17.50 -22.97 -8.58
CA LEU A 54 -18.49 -23.10 -9.64
C LEU A 54 -18.70 -24.58 -9.97
N PHE A 55 -19.87 -25.10 -9.62
CA PHE A 55 -20.34 -26.42 -10.03
C PHE A 55 -21.33 -26.25 -11.18
N ALA A 56 -21.13 -27.03 -12.24
CA ALA A 56 -22.15 -27.19 -13.27
C ALA A 56 -23.11 -28.30 -12.81
N LEU A 57 -24.35 -27.95 -12.45
CA LEU A 57 -25.42 -28.94 -12.32
C LEU A 57 -25.80 -29.42 -13.72
N LEU A 58 -25.96 -30.73 -13.88
CA LEU A 58 -26.48 -31.32 -15.12
C LEU A 58 -27.91 -30.79 -15.33
N PRO A 59 -28.28 -30.36 -16.54
CA PRO A 59 -29.56 -29.70 -16.77
C PRO A 59 -30.72 -30.70 -16.59
N ASP A 60 -31.60 -30.43 -15.62
CA ASP A 60 -32.86 -31.15 -15.43
C ASP A 60 -33.97 -30.64 -16.38
N ASN A 61 -33.72 -29.51 -17.06
CA ASN A 61 -34.59 -28.91 -18.09
C ASN A 61 -33.76 -28.21 -19.18
N SER A 62 -34.19 -28.32 -20.44
CA SER A 62 -33.49 -27.82 -21.65
C SER A 62 -33.61 -26.30 -21.89
N VAL A 63 -34.20 -25.56 -20.97
CA VAL A 63 -34.42 -24.11 -21.12
C VAL A 63 -33.22 -23.35 -20.53
N ASP A 64 -32.47 -22.65 -21.40
CA ASP A 64 -31.34 -21.81 -21.01
C ASP A 64 -31.81 -20.51 -20.33
N HIS A 65 -32.07 -20.58 -19.04
CA HIS A 65 -32.43 -19.42 -18.22
C HIS A 65 -31.23 -18.50 -17.94
N PHE A 66 -30.00 -19.03 -18.01
CA PHE A 66 -28.77 -18.29 -17.75
C PHE A 66 -28.41 -17.33 -18.89
N SER A 67 -28.88 -17.60 -20.10
CA SER A 67 -28.75 -16.70 -21.25
C SER A 67 -29.95 -15.75 -21.45
N ARG A 68 -30.85 -15.59 -20.48
CA ARG A 68 -31.94 -14.58 -20.55
C ARG A 68 -31.53 -13.14 -20.22
N PRO A 69 -30.68 -12.87 -19.21
CA PRO A 69 -30.31 -11.50 -18.84
C PRO A 69 -29.60 -10.75 -19.98
N PRO A 70 -29.65 -9.41 -20.03
CA PRO A 70 -28.86 -8.59 -20.96
C PRO A 70 -27.35 -8.76 -20.77
N ASP A 71 -26.56 -8.54 -21.83
CA ASP A 71 -25.10 -8.72 -21.81
C ASP A 71 -24.41 -7.89 -20.73
N ALA A 72 -24.93 -6.69 -20.42
CA ALA A 72 -24.42 -5.85 -19.34
C ALA A 72 -24.50 -6.55 -17.96
N LEU A 73 -25.58 -7.26 -17.68
CA LEU A 73 -25.72 -8.01 -16.42
C LEU A 73 -24.81 -9.23 -16.40
N LEU A 74 -24.71 -9.95 -17.52
CA LEU A 74 -23.78 -11.09 -17.65
C LEU A 74 -22.32 -10.63 -17.48
N GLY A 75 -21.95 -9.49 -18.06
CA GLY A 75 -20.63 -8.88 -17.92
C GLY A 75 -20.32 -8.49 -16.48
N ASN A 76 -21.30 -7.94 -15.76
CA ASN A 76 -21.16 -7.63 -14.34
C ASN A 76 -20.91 -8.90 -13.50
N VAL A 77 -21.64 -10.00 -13.79
CA VAL A 77 -21.37 -11.30 -13.15
C VAL A 77 -19.93 -11.75 -13.44
N VAL A 78 -19.51 -11.76 -14.71
CA VAL A 78 -18.15 -12.20 -15.11
C VAL A 78 -17.05 -11.35 -14.46
N SER A 79 -17.25 -10.02 -14.33
CA SER A 79 -16.28 -9.11 -13.71
C SER A 79 -16.07 -9.29 -12.20
N ARG A 80 -16.91 -10.10 -11.56
CA ARG A 80 -16.82 -10.45 -10.13
C ARG A 80 -16.27 -11.85 -9.90
N LEU A 81 -15.89 -12.55 -10.98
CA LEU A 81 -15.31 -13.88 -10.89
C LEU A 81 -13.79 -13.81 -11.01
N PRO A 82 -13.05 -14.68 -10.29
CA PRO A 82 -11.65 -14.93 -10.60
C PRO A 82 -11.46 -15.32 -12.08
N VAL A 83 -10.34 -14.93 -12.70
CA VAL A 83 -10.07 -15.14 -14.13
C VAL A 83 -10.35 -16.57 -14.63
N LYS A 84 -10.07 -17.58 -13.81
CA LYS A 84 -10.31 -19.00 -14.10
C LYS A 84 -11.80 -19.32 -14.25
N ASP A 85 -12.61 -18.78 -13.36
CA ASP A 85 -14.05 -18.98 -13.32
C ASP A 85 -14.76 -18.13 -14.36
N ALA A 86 -14.31 -16.89 -14.54
CA ALA A 86 -14.71 -16.06 -15.67
C ALA A 86 -14.50 -16.81 -17.01
N ALA A 87 -13.33 -17.41 -17.22
CA ALA A 87 -13.04 -18.17 -18.44
C ALA A 87 -13.94 -19.40 -18.61
N ARG A 88 -14.34 -20.07 -17.52
CA ARG A 88 -15.27 -21.22 -17.57
C ARG A 88 -16.66 -20.82 -18.09
N THR A 89 -17.12 -19.59 -17.80
CA THR A 89 -18.41 -19.12 -18.32
C THR A 89 -18.48 -19.12 -19.84
N ALA A 90 -17.34 -18.94 -20.54
CA ALA A 90 -17.27 -18.98 -22.00
C ALA A 90 -17.60 -20.36 -22.62
N ALA A 91 -17.67 -21.42 -21.81
CA ALA A 91 -18.11 -22.75 -22.22
C ALA A 91 -19.63 -22.91 -22.19
N LEU A 92 -20.38 -22.03 -21.52
CA LEU A 92 -21.84 -22.13 -21.38
C LEU A 92 -22.57 -21.93 -22.70
N SER A 93 -22.22 -20.89 -23.47
CA SER A 93 -22.77 -20.66 -24.81
C SER A 93 -21.88 -19.71 -25.64
N ARG A 94 -22.18 -19.57 -26.94
CA ARG A 94 -21.50 -18.60 -27.81
C ARG A 94 -21.64 -17.16 -27.30
N ARG A 95 -22.78 -16.84 -26.67
CA ARG A 95 -23.07 -15.53 -26.09
C ARG A 95 -22.14 -15.24 -24.91
N TRP A 96 -22.02 -16.19 -23.98
CA TRP A 96 -21.11 -16.07 -22.83
C TRP A 96 -19.64 -15.94 -23.24
N ARG A 97 -19.24 -16.56 -24.35
CA ARG A 97 -17.89 -16.35 -24.92
C ARG A 97 -17.67 -14.91 -25.38
N GLY A 98 -18.69 -14.24 -25.92
CA GLY A 98 -18.66 -12.82 -26.25
C GLY A 98 -18.55 -11.96 -25.00
N VAL A 99 -19.42 -12.21 -24.01
CA VAL A 99 -19.42 -11.51 -22.71
C VAL A 99 -18.06 -11.61 -22.03
N TRP A 100 -17.46 -12.81 -21.98
CA TRP A 100 -16.15 -13.03 -21.39
C TRP A 100 -15.07 -12.14 -22.02
N ARG A 101 -15.06 -11.99 -23.36
CA ARG A 101 -14.06 -11.17 -24.07
C ARG A 101 -14.18 -9.67 -23.81
N SER A 102 -15.36 -9.18 -23.40
CA SER A 102 -15.63 -7.77 -23.16
C SER A 102 -15.64 -7.39 -21.67
N ALA A 103 -15.70 -8.38 -20.78
CA ALA A 103 -15.84 -8.14 -19.35
C ALA A 103 -14.48 -7.73 -18.73
N PRO A 104 -14.48 -6.76 -17.79
CA PRO A 104 -13.27 -6.39 -17.08
C PRO A 104 -12.88 -7.50 -16.10
N LEU A 105 -11.82 -8.25 -16.42
CA LEU A 105 -11.43 -9.45 -15.67
C LEU A 105 -10.70 -9.12 -14.36
N VAL A 106 -10.75 -10.05 -13.40
CA VAL A 106 -9.98 -10.02 -12.15
C VAL A 106 -8.94 -11.13 -12.16
N LEU A 107 -7.66 -10.76 -12.25
CA LEU A 107 -6.51 -11.66 -12.20
C LEU A 107 -5.89 -11.61 -10.81
N VAL A 108 -5.84 -12.75 -10.13
CA VAL A 108 -5.10 -12.94 -8.88
C VAL A 108 -4.20 -14.14 -9.09
N ASP A 109 -2.89 -13.96 -8.99
CA ASP A 109 -1.92 -15.02 -9.31
C ASP A 109 -2.02 -16.24 -8.38
N ALA A 110 -2.25 -16.02 -7.09
CA ALA A 110 -2.48 -17.09 -6.10
C ALA A 110 -3.64 -18.04 -6.50
N HIS A 111 -4.65 -17.55 -7.23
CA HIS A 111 -5.79 -18.37 -7.68
C HIS A 111 -5.47 -19.26 -8.89
N VAL A 112 -4.37 -19.00 -9.58
CA VAL A 112 -4.03 -19.66 -10.85
C VAL A 112 -2.66 -20.33 -10.87
N HIS A 113 -1.77 -20.02 -9.92
CA HIS A 113 -0.45 -20.61 -9.83
C HIS A 113 -0.35 -21.58 -8.64
N PRO A 114 -0.52 -22.91 -8.85
CA PRO A 114 -0.27 -23.86 -7.79
C PRO A 114 1.24 -23.97 -7.55
N ALA A 115 1.71 -23.58 -6.36
CA ALA A 115 3.14 -23.63 -6.02
C ALA A 115 3.73 -25.05 -6.20
N GLY A 116 4.96 -25.13 -6.73
CA GLY A 116 5.86 -26.26 -6.51
C GLY A 116 5.65 -27.56 -7.32
N THR A 117 4.93 -27.55 -8.45
CA THR A 117 4.73 -28.80 -9.25
C THR A 117 5.03 -28.62 -10.75
N ALA A 118 5.41 -29.68 -11.46
CA ALA A 118 5.53 -29.68 -12.93
C ALA A 118 4.21 -29.30 -13.64
N TYR A 119 3.08 -29.49 -12.96
CA TYR A 119 1.75 -29.04 -13.40
C TYR A 119 1.62 -27.50 -13.40
N ALA A 120 2.34 -26.81 -12.50
CA ALA A 120 2.34 -25.35 -12.38
C ALA A 120 2.79 -24.67 -13.68
N GLN A 121 3.83 -25.20 -14.34
CA GLN A 121 4.32 -24.63 -15.60
C GLN A 121 3.29 -24.75 -16.73
N ARG A 122 2.60 -25.89 -16.83
CA ARG A 122 1.55 -26.08 -17.85
C ARG A 122 0.36 -25.16 -17.62
N VAL A 123 -0.05 -25.00 -16.36
CA VAL A 123 -1.11 -24.07 -15.98
C VAL A 123 -0.68 -22.64 -16.27
N ALA A 124 0.54 -22.25 -15.89
CA ALA A 124 1.08 -20.94 -16.17
C ALA A 124 1.13 -20.63 -17.68
N CYS A 125 1.61 -21.54 -18.51
CA CYS A 125 1.58 -21.39 -19.97
C CYS A 125 0.15 -21.28 -20.53
N ALA A 126 -0.82 -21.98 -19.94
CA ALA A 126 -2.23 -21.84 -20.33
C ALA A 126 -2.78 -20.46 -19.94
N VAL A 127 -2.49 -19.99 -18.71
CA VAL A 127 -2.89 -18.68 -18.22
C VAL A 127 -2.27 -17.57 -19.08
N SER A 128 -0.97 -17.62 -19.36
CA SER A 128 -0.29 -16.65 -20.23
C SER A 128 -0.96 -16.56 -21.60
N ARG A 129 -1.36 -17.69 -22.21
CA ARG A 129 -2.09 -17.70 -23.49
C ARG A 129 -3.48 -17.08 -23.38
N VAL A 130 -4.20 -17.36 -22.29
CA VAL A 130 -5.52 -16.77 -22.03
C VAL A 130 -5.40 -15.26 -21.84
N LEU A 131 -4.44 -14.80 -21.03
CA LEU A 131 -4.16 -13.38 -20.82
C LEU A 131 -3.74 -12.69 -22.10
N ALA A 132 -2.91 -13.33 -22.93
CA ALA A 132 -2.49 -12.80 -24.23
C ALA A 132 -3.68 -12.66 -25.20
N ALA A 133 -4.56 -13.67 -25.27
CA ALA A 133 -5.71 -13.69 -26.16
C ALA A 133 -6.86 -12.78 -25.70
N HIS A 134 -6.94 -12.45 -24.42
CA HIS A 134 -7.97 -11.54 -23.90
C HIS A 134 -7.62 -10.09 -24.26
N PRO A 135 -8.52 -9.32 -24.90
CA PRO A 135 -8.20 -7.95 -25.33
C PRO A 135 -8.14 -6.93 -24.18
N GLY A 136 -8.63 -7.29 -22.99
CA GLY A 136 -8.93 -6.33 -21.91
C GLY A 136 -10.40 -5.89 -21.99
N PRO A 137 -10.90 -5.09 -21.03
CA PRO A 137 -10.17 -4.48 -19.91
C PRO A 137 -9.85 -5.46 -18.74
N PHE A 138 -9.04 -5.01 -17.79
CA PHE A 138 -8.83 -5.69 -16.50
C PHE A 138 -9.27 -4.76 -15.36
N ARG A 139 -10.24 -5.22 -14.56
CA ARG A 139 -10.66 -4.49 -13.37
C ARG A 139 -9.56 -4.49 -12.31
N CYS A 140 -8.97 -5.67 -12.07
CA CYS A 140 -7.98 -5.84 -11.03
C CYS A 140 -6.94 -6.87 -11.45
N VAL A 141 -5.67 -6.56 -11.22
CA VAL A 141 -4.52 -7.44 -11.41
C VAL A 141 -3.72 -7.44 -10.12
N HIS A 142 -3.67 -8.58 -9.46
CA HIS A 142 -2.98 -8.80 -8.19
C HIS A 142 -1.89 -9.86 -8.40
N LEU A 143 -0.63 -9.42 -8.44
CA LEU A 143 0.56 -10.26 -8.65
C LEU A 143 1.49 -10.12 -7.44
N THR A 144 1.50 -11.13 -6.57
CA THR A 144 2.24 -11.08 -5.30
C THR A 144 3.11 -12.30 -5.02
N GLU A 145 2.86 -13.42 -5.69
CA GLU A 145 3.50 -14.71 -5.43
C GLU A 145 4.12 -15.35 -6.67
N SER A 146 3.83 -14.81 -7.87
CA SER A 146 4.23 -15.44 -9.12
C SER A 146 5.68 -15.14 -9.55
N PRO A 147 6.49 -16.16 -9.88
CA PRO A 147 7.79 -15.95 -10.54
C PRO A 147 7.63 -15.40 -11.98
N LEU A 148 6.41 -15.35 -12.50
CA LEU A 148 6.08 -14.82 -13.82
C LEU A 148 5.56 -13.37 -13.77
N LEU A 149 5.71 -12.68 -12.64
CA LEU A 149 5.23 -11.30 -12.44
C LEU A 149 5.56 -10.41 -13.63
N THR A 150 6.84 -10.33 -14.03
CA THR A 150 7.27 -9.48 -15.15
C THR A 150 6.62 -9.89 -16.47
N ALA A 151 6.53 -11.19 -16.75
CA ALA A 151 5.95 -11.68 -18.00
C ALA A 151 4.44 -11.40 -18.07
N TRP A 152 3.70 -11.64 -16.98
CA TRP A 152 2.26 -11.36 -16.93
C TRP A 152 1.97 -9.88 -16.97
N LEU A 153 2.74 -9.06 -16.25
CA LEU A 153 2.64 -7.61 -16.31
C LEU A 153 2.81 -7.09 -17.74
N GLN A 154 3.81 -7.57 -18.48
CA GLN A 154 4.01 -7.19 -19.89
C GLN A 154 2.84 -7.63 -20.79
N ILE A 155 2.22 -8.79 -20.52
CA ILE A 155 1.07 -9.26 -21.29
C ILE A 155 -0.18 -8.40 -21.04
N VAL A 156 -0.39 -7.95 -19.81
CA VAL A 156 -1.58 -7.16 -19.43
C VAL A 156 -1.36 -5.65 -19.59
N ALA A 157 -0.11 -5.20 -19.73
CA ALA A 157 0.22 -3.81 -20.00
C ALA A 157 -0.52 -3.31 -21.25
N GLY A 158 -1.11 -2.12 -21.16
CA GLY A 158 -1.92 -1.54 -22.24
C GLY A 158 -3.30 -2.18 -22.44
N LYS A 159 -3.71 -3.17 -21.64
CA LYS A 159 -5.05 -3.77 -21.71
C LYS A 159 -6.06 -3.13 -20.75
N GLY A 160 -5.87 -1.85 -20.42
CA GLY A 160 -6.79 -1.06 -19.60
C GLY A 160 -6.98 -1.60 -18.19
N ILE A 161 -5.91 -1.57 -17.38
CA ILE A 161 -5.93 -2.00 -15.97
C ILE A 161 -6.45 -0.86 -15.10
N GLN A 162 -7.43 -1.13 -14.23
CA GLN A 162 -7.96 -0.15 -13.27
C GLN A 162 -7.27 -0.25 -11.91
N GLU A 163 -7.10 -1.46 -11.39
CA GLU A 163 -6.48 -1.71 -10.08
C GLU A 163 -5.30 -2.66 -10.25
N LEU A 164 -4.13 -2.25 -9.73
CA LEU A 164 -2.90 -3.00 -9.88
C LEU A 164 -2.18 -3.13 -8.54
N THR A 165 -1.92 -4.37 -8.14
CA THR A 165 -1.08 -4.70 -6.98
C THR A 165 0.10 -5.54 -7.45
N LEU A 166 1.32 -5.05 -7.23
CA LEU A 166 2.57 -5.71 -7.60
C LEU A 166 3.51 -5.83 -6.42
N VAL A 167 3.77 -7.06 -5.98
CA VAL A 167 4.70 -7.32 -4.89
C VAL A 167 5.81 -8.23 -5.39
N ASN A 168 7.04 -7.72 -5.34
CA ASN A 168 8.21 -8.46 -5.77
C ASN A 168 8.68 -9.42 -4.66
N ARG A 169 8.45 -10.72 -4.83
CA ARG A 169 8.90 -11.79 -3.90
C ARG A 169 9.71 -12.85 -4.65
N PRO A 170 10.71 -13.51 -4.01
CA PRO A 170 11.16 -13.31 -2.63
C PRO A 170 12.14 -12.14 -2.47
N TRP A 171 12.16 -11.55 -1.27
CA TRP A 171 13.17 -10.60 -0.82
C TRP A 171 14.50 -11.35 -0.50
N PRO A 172 15.69 -10.75 -0.70
CA PRO A 172 15.98 -9.43 -1.25
C PRO A 172 16.28 -9.52 -2.73
N LEU A 173 15.67 -8.64 -3.52
CA LEU A 173 16.15 -8.42 -4.88
C LEU A 173 16.19 -6.92 -5.09
N GLU A 174 17.38 -6.41 -5.40
CA GLU A 174 17.65 -5.02 -5.82
C GLU A 174 17.03 -4.74 -7.20
N ILE A 175 15.75 -5.09 -7.38
CA ILE A 175 15.06 -4.94 -8.65
C ILE A 175 14.41 -3.57 -8.65
N PHE A 176 14.92 -2.74 -9.55
CA PHE A 176 14.31 -1.48 -9.90
C PHE A 176 12.96 -1.72 -10.57
N LEU A 177 11.95 -0.95 -10.16
CA LEU A 177 10.70 -0.88 -10.91
C LEU A 177 11.03 -0.40 -12.33
N PRO A 178 10.68 -1.15 -13.38
CA PRO A 178 11.05 -0.79 -14.76
C PRO A 178 10.51 0.59 -15.13
N SER A 179 11.33 1.42 -15.79
CA SER A 179 10.92 2.77 -16.23
C SER A 179 9.73 2.75 -17.20
N THR A 180 9.56 1.66 -17.95
CA THR A 180 8.41 1.43 -18.83
C THR A 180 7.09 1.28 -18.09
N PHE A 181 7.12 1.05 -16.77
CA PHE A 181 5.91 0.97 -15.95
C PHE A 181 5.12 2.29 -15.93
N PHE A 182 5.82 3.42 -16.04
CA PHE A 182 5.24 4.76 -16.04
C PHE A 182 4.66 5.17 -17.41
N LEU A 183 4.69 4.27 -18.40
CA LEU A 183 4.17 4.48 -19.74
C LEU A 183 2.85 3.71 -19.92
N GLY A 184 1.77 4.41 -20.27
CA GLY A 184 0.55 3.79 -20.77
C GLY A 184 -0.41 3.19 -19.72
N MET A 185 -0.33 3.62 -18.47
CA MET A 185 -1.24 3.23 -17.38
C MET A 185 -2.35 4.28 -17.14
N GLU A 186 -2.93 4.80 -18.23
CA GLU A 186 -3.90 5.90 -18.16
C GLU A 186 -5.20 5.53 -17.44
N THR A 187 -5.59 4.26 -17.49
CA THR A 187 -6.83 3.76 -16.88
C THR A 187 -6.71 3.45 -15.39
N LEU A 188 -5.50 3.57 -14.83
CA LEU A 188 -5.21 3.11 -13.48
C LEU A 188 -5.81 4.08 -12.44
N THR A 189 -6.64 3.52 -11.56
CA THR A 189 -7.30 4.26 -10.47
C THR A 189 -6.71 3.91 -9.10
N ARG A 190 -6.16 2.70 -8.95
CA ARG A 190 -5.51 2.25 -7.69
C ARG A 190 -4.22 1.48 -7.98
N LEU A 191 -3.15 1.85 -7.28
CA LEU A 191 -1.82 1.25 -7.43
C LEU A 191 -1.24 0.88 -6.07
N TYR A 192 -0.84 -0.37 -5.91
CA TYR A 192 -0.08 -0.84 -4.76
C TYR A 192 1.22 -1.51 -5.21
N LEU A 193 2.34 -1.03 -4.69
CA LEU A 193 3.68 -1.57 -4.98
C LEU A 193 4.33 -2.08 -3.69
N GLY A 194 4.85 -3.30 -3.72
CA GLY A 194 5.54 -3.94 -2.61
C GLY A 194 6.95 -4.41 -2.95
N HIS A 195 7.94 -4.09 -2.10
CA HIS A 195 9.33 -4.55 -2.22
C HIS A 195 10.04 -4.17 -3.54
N TRP A 196 9.90 -2.92 -3.96
CA TRP A 196 10.58 -2.38 -5.15
C TRP A 196 11.62 -1.31 -4.78
N ILE A 197 12.65 -1.19 -5.61
CA ILE A 197 13.50 0.01 -5.61
C ILE A 197 12.94 0.97 -6.66
N PHE A 198 12.66 2.21 -6.26
CA PHE A 198 12.17 3.21 -7.20
C PHE A 198 13.29 3.57 -8.20
N PRO A 199 13.00 3.62 -9.52
CA PRO A 199 14.00 3.96 -10.52
C PRO A 199 14.40 5.43 -10.39
N VAL A 200 15.58 5.75 -10.90
CA VAL A 200 16.09 7.13 -10.90
C VAL A 200 15.14 8.01 -11.71
N THR A 201 14.47 8.93 -11.03
CA THR A 201 13.45 9.82 -11.58
C THR A 201 13.96 10.74 -12.71
N ALA A 202 15.27 11.01 -12.76
CA ALA A 202 15.90 11.80 -13.82
C ALA A 202 15.72 11.19 -15.23
N ASP A 203 15.60 9.86 -15.32
CA ASP A 203 15.49 9.12 -16.58
C ASP A 203 14.03 8.89 -17.02
N LEU A 204 13.06 9.35 -16.23
CA LEU A 204 11.64 9.11 -16.48
C LEU A 204 11.00 10.19 -17.37
N PRO A 205 10.00 9.82 -18.20
CA PRO A 205 9.29 10.76 -19.06
C PRO A 205 8.63 11.89 -18.28
N ARG A 206 8.59 13.08 -18.88
CA ARG A 206 7.94 14.26 -18.29
C ARG A 206 6.41 14.36 -18.52
N ALA A 207 5.79 13.32 -19.06
CA ALA A 207 4.33 13.26 -19.24
C ALA A 207 3.61 12.74 -17.97
N PRO A 208 2.33 13.10 -17.71
CA PRO A 208 1.51 12.49 -16.66
C PRO A 208 1.54 10.97 -16.76
N CYS A 209 2.03 10.31 -15.72
CA CYS A 209 2.16 8.86 -15.66
C CYS A 209 0.83 8.21 -15.23
N PHE A 210 0.07 8.89 -14.37
CA PHE A 210 -1.12 8.35 -13.72
C PHE A 210 -2.25 9.39 -13.64
N PRO A 211 -2.88 9.74 -14.77
CA PRO A 211 -3.86 10.83 -14.83
C PRO A 211 -5.13 10.59 -14.02
N ASN A 212 -5.50 9.32 -13.77
CA ASN A 212 -6.75 8.93 -13.10
C ASN A 212 -6.52 8.22 -11.74
N LEU A 213 -5.31 8.29 -11.19
CA LEU A 213 -4.95 7.55 -9.98
C LEU A 213 -5.50 8.25 -8.74
N HIS A 214 -6.40 7.58 -8.03
CA HIS A 214 -7.02 8.07 -6.80
C HIS A 214 -6.32 7.55 -5.54
N GLU A 215 -5.71 6.37 -5.60
CA GLU A 215 -5.10 5.71 -4.44
C GLU A 215 -3.75 5.08 -4.79
N LEU A 216 -2.74 5.42 -3.98
CA LEU A 216 -1.38 4.92 -4.09
C LEU A 216 -0.93 4.33 -2.75
N GLY A 217 -0.56 3.05 -2.76
CA GLY A 217 0.07 2.37 -1.63
C GLY A 217 1.49 1.90 -1.96
N LEU A 218 2.45 2.24 -1.10
CA LEU A 218 3.85 1.82 -1.24
C LEU A 218 4.27 1.06 0.01
N CYS A 219 4.55 -0.23 -0.14
CA CYS A 219 4.92 -1.14 0.95
C CYS A 219 6.38 -1.58 0.81
N ASP A 220 7.23 -1.28 1.80
CA ASP A 220 8.67 -1.60 1.78
C ASP A 220 9.38 -1.15 0.48
N VAL A 221 8.95 -0.01 -0.07
CA VAL A 221 9.57 0.60 -1.26
C VAL A 221 10.73 1.49 -0.82
N VAL A 222 11.86 1.36 -1.51
CA VAL A 222 13.03 2.22 -1.30
C VAL A 222 12.93 3.41 -2.25
N MET A 223 12.89 4.63 -1.68
CA MET A 223 12.76 5.88 -2.44
C MET A 223 13.81 6.90 -2.00
N LYS A 224 14.32 7.65 -2.97
CA LYS A 224 15.22 8.79 -2.73
C LYS A 224 14.43 10.08 -2.52
N THR A 225 15.10 11.10 -2.01
CA THR A 225 14.52 12.43 -1.84
C THR A 225 14.02 12.97 -3.19
N GLY A 226 12.75 13.37 -3.26
CA GLY A 226 12.11 13.92 -4.46
C GLY A 226 11.41 12.89 -5.36
N ASP A 227 11.59 11.58 -5.12
CA ASP A 227 10.90 10.56 -5.92
C ASP A 227 9.38 10.58 -5.68
N LEU A 228 8.93 10.86 -4.45
CA LEU A 228 7.51 11.03 -4.19
C LEU A 228 6.96 12.31 -4.84
N ASP A 229 7.71 13.42 -4.78
CA ASP A 229 7.34 14.68 -5.44
C ASP A 229 7.07 14.41 -6.94
N PHE A 230 7.91 13.62 -7.60
CA PHE A 230 7.72 13.21 -8.99
C PHE A 230 6.40 12.45 -9.23
N ILE A 231 6.01 11.55 -8.34
CA ILE A 231 4.75 10.80 -8.48
C ILE A 231 3.54 11.70 -8.22
N LEU A 232 3.60 12.55 -7.18
CA LEU A 232 2.52 13.45 -6.81
C LEU A 232 2.25 14.49 -7.92
N ASP A 233 3.30 15.06 -8.50
CA ASP A 233 3.21 15.99 -9.64
C ASP A 233 2.57 15.36 -10.88
N ARG A 234 2.53 14.01 -10.95
CA ARG A 234 2.03 13.24 -12.08
C ARG A 234 0.76 12.46 -11.79
N SER A 235 0.18 12.70 -10.62
CA SER A 235 -1.06 12.08 -10.15
C SER A 235 -2.03 13.18 -9.66
N PRO A 236 -2.60 13.99 -10.58
CA PRO A 236 -3.32 15.23 -10.23
C PRO A 236 -4.66 15.01 -9.51
N VAL A 237 -5.16 13.77 -9.49
CA VAL A 237 -6.43 13.38 -8.83
C VAL A 237 -6.21 12.44 -7.64
N LEU A 238 -4.97 12.29 -7.17
CA LEU A 238 -4.63 11.39 -6.08
C LEU A 238 -5.23 11.88 -4.76
N GLU A 239 -6.09 11.06 -4.15
CA GLU A 239 -6.79 11.38 -2.91
C GLU A 239 -6.18 10.66 -1.70
N THR A 240 -5.70 9.42 -1.88
CA THR A 240 -5.18 8.57 -0.80
C THR A 240 -3.74 8.16 -1.09
N LEU A 241 -2.85 8.39 -0.12
CA LEU A 241 -1.48 7.92 -0.11
C LEU A 241 -1.21 7.07 1.14
N SER A 242 -0.81 5.82 0.98
CA SER A 242 -0.30 4.96 2.06
C SER A 242 1.18 4.63 1.84
N LEU A 243 2.01 4.89 2.83
CA LEU A 243 3.42 4.53 2.88
C LEU A 243 3.62 3.60 4.07
N GLU A 244 4.07 2.38 3.83
CA GLU A 244 4.17 1.34 4.86
C GLU A 244 5.53 0.65 4.81
N GLY A 245 6.27 0.64 5.92
CA GLY A 245 7.56 -0.06 6.06
C GLY A 245 8.72 0.45 5.18
N GLY A 246 8.47 1.41 4.28
CA GLY A 246 9.45 1.95 3.34
C GLY A 246 10.62 2.68 4.00
N ARG A 247 11.77 2.64 3.33
CA ARG A 247 12.95 3.47 3.65
C ARG A 247 12.93 4.71 2.78
N LEU A 248 12.68 5.86 3.40
CA LEU A 248 12.58 7.16 2.72
C LEU A 248 13.83 7.97 3.08
N GLU A 249 14.65 8.32 2.09
CA GLU A 249 15.86 9.09 2.34
C GLU A 249 15.52 10.52 2.80
N HIS A 250 15.85 10.80 4.07
CA HIS A 250 15.93 12.12 4.73
C HIS A 250 14.63 12.93 4.86
N CYS A 251 13.96 13.27 3.76
CA CYS A 251 12.87 14.25 3.78
C CYS A 251 11.70 13.86 2.88
N LEU A 252 10.49 13.85 3.44
CA LEU A 252 9.24 13.64 2.76
C LEU A 252 8.50 14.98 2.61
N ARG A 253 8.27 15.43 1.37
CA ARG A 253 7.54 16.66 1.09
C ARG A 253 6.19 16.32 0.50
N LEU A 254 5.13 16.86 1.10
CA LEU A 254 3.76 16.68 0.63
C LEU A 254 3.30 17.98 -0.01
N VAL A 255 3.30 17.99 -1.34
CA VAL A 255 2.77 19.05 -2.20
C VAL A 255 1.73 18.43 -3.12
N SER A 256 0.45 18.71 -2.88
CA SER A 256 -0.63 18.18 -3.72
C SER A 256 -1.93 18.94 -3.52
N GLN A 257 -2.64 19.21 -4.61
CA GLN A 257 -3.92 19.89 -4.59
C GLN A 257 -5.12 18.93 -4.47
N SER A 258 -4.90 17.62 -4.52
CA SER A 258 -5.95 16.59 -4.50
C SER A 258 -5.88 15.65 -3.29
N LEU A 259 -4.73 15.55 -2.61
CA LEU A 259 -4.55 14.63 -1.49
C LEU A 259 -5.49 14.96 -0.34
N ARG A 260 -6.22 13.95 0.12
CA ARG A 260 -7.17 14.02 1.25
C ARG A 260 -6.71 13.17 2.44
N ARG A 261 -6.08 12.03 2.18
CA ARG A 261 -5.66 11.06 3.20
C ARG A 261 -4.21 10.66 2.98
N VAL A 262 -3.40 10.83 4.02
CA VAL A 262 -2.01 10.37 4.03
C VAL A 262 -1.79 9.51 5.25
N GLN A 263 -1.28 8.31 5.03
CA GLN A 263 -0.95 7.33 6.06
C GLN A 263 0.51 6.92 5.90
N ILE A 264 1.28 7.02 6.99
CA ILE A 264 2.69 6.70 7.04
C ILE A 264 2.91 5.77 8.24
N ILE A 265 3.14 4.49 7.99
CA ILE A 265 3.23 3.47 9.04
C ILE A 265 4.55 2.72 8.94
N GLY A 266 5.33 2.68 10.01
CA GLY A 266 6.57 1.91 10.04
C GLY A 266 7.66 2.44 9.09
N CYS A 267 7.53 3.63 8.52
CA CYS A 267 8.55 4.15 7.60
C CYS A 267 9.73 4.76 8.38
N SER A 268 10.95 4.56 7.86
CA SER A 268 12.13 5.28 8.37
C SER A 268 12.25 6.63 7.67
N VAL A 269 11.76 7.70 8.32
CA VAL A 269 11.82 9.08 7.78
C VAL A 269 12.26 10.08 8.86
N GLN A 270 13.20 10.97 8.52
CA GLN A 270 13.72 11.99 9.44
C GLN A 270 12.86 13.25 9.44
N GLU A 271 12.38 13.70 8.28
CA GLU A 271 11.57 14.93 8.19
C GLU A 271 10.33 14.71 7.31
N ILE A 272 9.16 15.14 7.79
CA ILE A 272 7.89 15.14 7.06
C ILE A 272 7.41 16.58 6.99
N PHE A 273 7.32 17.13 5.78
CA PHE A 273 6.89 18.49 5.53
C PHE A 273 5.59 18.50 4.74
N VAL A 274 4.50 18.89 5.40
CA VAL A 274 3.26 19.26 4.71
C VAL A 274 3.45 20.68 4.19
N VAL A 275 3.90 20.83 2.95
CA VAL A 275 4.28 22.13 2.38
C VAL A 275 3.04 22.88 1.93
N ASP A 276 2.29 22.29 1.00
CA ASP A 276 1.02 22.82 0.49
C ASP A 276 0.10 21.68 0.09
N ALA A 277 -0.89 21.40 0.94
CA ALA A 277 -1.87 20.35 0.76
C ALA A 277 -3.27 20.82 1.22
N PRO A 278 -3.94 21.69 0.44
CA PRO A 278 -5.15 22.37 0.89
C PRO A 278 -6.34 21.45 1.14
N CYS A 279 -6.42 20.33 0.43
CA CYS A 279 -7.49 19.34 0.57
C CYS A 279 -7.18 18.24 1.59
N LEU A 280 -6.03 18.28 2.28
CA LEU A 280 -5.62 17.24 3.20
C LEU A 280 -6.53 17.23 4.42
N GLU A 281 -7.29 16.14 4.61
CA GLU A 281 -8.24 15.96 5.70
C GLU A 281 -7.66 15.11 6.83
N ARG A 282 -6.85 14.11 6.49
CA ARG A 282 -6.29 13.14 7.45
C ARG A 282 -4.81 12.93 7.20
N LEU A 283 -4.00 13.07 8.24
CA LEU A 283 -2.60 12.69 8.28
C LEU A 283 -2.36 11.76 9.46
N ILE A 284 -1.95 10.53 9.18
CA ILE A 284 -1.62 9.52 10.19
C ILE A 284 -0.15 9.16 10.04
N GLN A 285 0.61 9.28 11.11
CA GLN A 285 2.01 8.87 11.17
C GLN A 285 2.21 7.97 12.40
N SER A 286 2.49 6.69 12.21
CA SER A 286 2.64 5.73 13.31
C SER A 286 3.88 4.86 13.14
N GLY A 287 4.82 5.00 14.08
CA GLY A 287 5.99 4.13 14.24
C GLY A 287 7.02 4.26 13.13
N GLY A 288 8.30 4.28 13.51
CA GLY A 288 9.42 3.97 12.63
C GLY A 288 10.11 2.71 13.16
N TRP A 289 10.38 1.73 12.30
CA TRP A 289 11.15 0.56 12.70
C TRP A 289 12.64 0.92 12.77
N CYS A 290 13.23 0.82 13.97
CA CYS A 290 14.68 0.72 14.12
C CYS A 290 14.99 -0.44 15.08
N PRO A 291 15.92 -1.35 14.72
CA PRO A 291 16.49 -2.28 15.68
C PRO A 291 17.20 -1.51 16.80
N GLU A 292 17.10 -2.04 18.01
CA GLU A 292 17.21 -1.37 19.32
C GLU A 292 18.56 -0.67 19.67
N ASP A 293 19.48 -0.44 18.72
CA ASP A 293 20.84 0.08 19.01
C ASP A 293 21.35 1.20 18.09
N THR A 294 20.49 1.82 17.28
CA THR A 294 20.83 3.09 16.62
C THR A 294 19.85 4.18 17.04
N ASP A 295 20.44 5.28 17.51
CA ASP A 295 19.81 6.47 18.07
C ASP A 295 18.49 6.83 17.36
N GLY A 296 17.48 7.11 18.18
CA GLY A 296 16.06 7.15 17.82
C GLY A 296 15.78 7.92 16.52
N ASN A 297 14.91 7.34 15.68
CA ASN A 297 14.48 7.97 14.45
C ASN A 297 13.66 9.23 14.76
N CYS A 298 14.36 10.35 14.92
CA CYS A 298 13.81 11.65 15.29
C CYS A 298 13.01 12.21 14.11
N THR A 299 11.72 11.89 14.01
CA THR A 299 10.90 12.45 12.93
C THR A 299 10.48 13.87 13.27
N ARG A 300 10.91 14.84 12.46
CA ARG A 300 10.40 16.21 12.48
C ARG A 300 9.17 16.31 11.58
N LEU A 301 8.01 16.58 12.16
CA LEU A 301 6.79 16.89 11.41
C LEU A 301 6.60 18.40 11.34
N LYS A 302 6.59 18.96 10.13
CA LYS A 302 6.26 20.37 9.87
C LYS A 302 4.91 20.49 9.18
N ILE A 303 3.99 21.22 9.80
CA ILE A 303 2.70 21.56 9.21
C ILE A 303 2.78 22.96 8.63
N GLY A 304 2.75 23.05 7.29
CA GLY A 304 2.63 24.27 6.50
C GLY A 304 1.17 24.57 6.17
N HIS A 305 0.84 24.67 4.89
CA HIS A 305 -0.51 25.03 4.44
C HIS A 305 -1.40 23.79 4.28
N ALA A 306 -2.27 23.52 5.27
CA ALA A 306 -3.25 22.43 5.26
C ALA A 306 -4.55 22.81 6.00
N PRO A 307 -5.35 23.76 5.47
CA PRO A 307 -6.56 24.29 6.12
C PRO A 307 -7.68 23.27 6.38
N MET A 308 -7.75 22.18 5.61
CA MET A 308 -8.78 21.16 5.77
C MET A 308 -8.36 20.02 6.71
N LEU A 309 -7.17 20.10 7.33
CA LEU A 309 -6.63 19.03 8.16
C LEU A 309 -7.48 18.87 9.41
N HIS A 310 -8.32 17.85 9.42
CA HIS A 310 -9.27 17.55 10.48
C HIS A 310 -8.77 16.49 11.45
N MET A 311 -7.98 15.53 10.95
CA MET A 311 -7.42 14.44 11.75
C MET A 311 -5.90 14.42 11.64
N LEU A 312 -5.24 14.42 12.81
CA LEU A 312 -3.80 14.25 12.93
C LEU A 312 -3.50 13.11 13.91
N GLY A 313 -2.91 12.03 13.40
CA GLY A 313 -2.85 10.75 14.11
C GLY A 313 -1.44 10.26 14.43
N TYR A 314 -1.30 9.74 15.66
CA TYR A 314 -0.17 9.04 16.28
C TYR A 314 1.13 9.83 16.38
N LEU A 315 1.03 11.14 16.68
CA LEU A 315 2.22 11.93 17.02
C LEU A 315 2.90 11.35 18.26
N GLU A 316 4.11 10.85 18.08
CA GLU A 316 4.94 10.39 19.18
C GLU A 316 5.53 11.60 19.91
N LEU A 317 5.26 11.68 21.21
CA LEU A 317 5.74 12.75 22.06
C LEU A 317 6.91 12.28 22.90
N ASP A 318 8.07 12.16 22.27
CA ASP A 318 9.35 11.90 22.94
C ASP A 318 10.38 13.00 22.67
N SER A 319 11.60 12.85 23.19
CA SER A 319 12.69 13.80 22.96
C SER A 319 13.25 13.78 21.54
N GLY A 320 12.94 12.75 20.74
CA GLY A 320 13.42 12.61 19.37
C GLY A 320 12.47 13.22 18.35
N HIS A 321 11.16 13.09 18.55
CA HIS A 321 10.15 13.58 17.63
C HIS A 321 9.86 15.08 17.85
N VAL A 322 9.85 15.83 16.74
CA VAL A 322 9.73 17.29 16.78
C VAL A 322 8.52 17.74 15.96
N LEU A 323 7.53 18.34 16.61
CA LEU A 323 6.41 19.00 15.93
C LEU A 323 6.75 20.48 15.69
N GLU A 324 6.69 20.91 14.44
CA GLU A 324 6.85 22.29 14.01
C GLU A 324 5.57 22.79 13.32
N VAL A 325 5.00 23.88 13.82
CA VAL A 325 3.85 24.54 13.18
C VAL A 325 4.28 25.93 12.74
N GLY A 326 4.21 26.19 11.43
CA GLY A 326 4.72 27.42 10.84
C GLY A 326 6.23 27.58 11.00
N LYS A 327 6.66 28.43 11.95
CA LYS A 327 8.08 28.67 12.29
C LYS A 327 8.40 28.32 13.76
N THR A 328 7.47 27.69 14.48
CA THR A 328 7.61 27.44 15.91
C THR A 328 7.72 25.95 16.18
N ILE A 329 8.80 25.59 16.87
CA ILE A 329 9.01 24.23 17.37
C ILE A 329 8.28 24.09 18.70
N ILE A 330 7.41 23.09 18.80
CA ILE A 330 6.63 22.82 20.00
C ILE A 330 7.51 22.04 20.98
N LYS A 331 7.67 22.60 22.18
CA LYS A 331 8.40 22.03 23.32
C LYS A 331 7.56 22.20 24.59
N ALA A 332 7.96 21.52 25.65
CA ALA A 332 7.29 21.63 26.94
C ALA A 332 7.34 23.09 27.43
N GLY A 333 6.17 23.70 27.64
CA GLY A 333 6.07 25.09 28.08
C GLY A 333 6.06 26.12 26.94
N THR A 334 6.03 25.71 25.67
CA THR A 334 5.87 26.64 24.54
C THR A 334 4.60 27.48 24.70
N ARG A 335 4.75 28.80 24.53
CA ARG A 335 3.63 29.74 24.46
C ARG A 335 3.11 29.76 23.03
N VAL A 336 1.84 29.39 22.86
CA VAL A 336 1.18 29.31 21.55
C VAL A 336 0.70 30.70 21.13
N SER A 337 0.97 31.08 19.89
CA SER A 337 0.41 32.27 19.23
C SER A 337 -0.64 31.87 18.18
N GLN A 338 -1.39 32.82 17.63
CA GLN A 338 -2.37 32.54 16.59
C GLN A 338 -1.76 31.85 15.35
N SER A 339 -0.51 32.16 15.00
CA SER A 339 0.20 31.56 13.86
C SER A 339 0.66 30.13 14.10
N THR A 340 0.59 29.63 15.34
CA THR A 340 0.97 28.26 15.72
C THR A 340 -0.23 27.37 15.99
N MET A 341 -1.44 27.93 15.86
CA MET A 341 -2.67 27.18 16.01
C MET A 341 -3.06 26.53 14.68
N VAL A 342 -3.49 25.28 14.74
CA VAL A 342 -4.12 24.55 13.63
C VAL A 342 -5.56 24.25 14.04
N PRO A 343 -6.48 25.23 13.92
CA PRO A 343 -7.84 25.13 14.44
C PRO A 343 -8.72 24.16 13.64
N SER A 344 -8.26 23.70 12.47
CA SER A 344 -8.99 22.74 11.65
C SER A 344 -9.02 21.34 12.25
N VAL A 345 -8.06 20.99 13.11
CA VAL A 345 -7.93 19.63 13.68
C VAL A 345 -8.95 19.42 14.78
N GLY A 346 -9.92 18.52 14.52
CA GLY A 346 -10.93 18.06 15.48
C GLY A 346 -10.57 16.73 16.14
N ILE A 347 -9.79 15.88 15.47
CA ILE A 347 -9.36 14.57 16.00
C ILE A 347 -7.84 14.55 16.10
N LEU A 348 -7.33 14.32 17.31
CA LEU A 348 -5.90 14.23 17.58
C LEU A 348 -5.59 12.88 18.23
N ALA A 349 -4.62 12.14 17.69
CA ALA A 349 -4.08 10.95 18.35
C ALA A 349 -2.61 11.16 18.74
N LEU A 350 -2.29 10.90 20.00
CA LEU A 350 -0.96 11.07 20.59
C LEU A 350 -0.45 9.74 21.11
N GLU A 351 0.84 9.49 20.94
CA GLU A 351 1.54 8.38 21.58
C GLU A 351 2.48 8.93 22.65
N VAL A 352 2.27 8.54 23.91
CA VAL A 352 2.90 9.19 25.08
C VAL A 352 3.46 8.15 26.04
N ARG A 353 4.69 8.38 26.50
CA ARG A 353 5.32 7.63 27.60
C ARG A 353 5.10 8.37 28.91
N PHE A 354 4.01 8.08 29.62
CA PHE A 354 3.71 8.74 30.90
C PHE A 354 4.74 8.48 32.01
N GLY A 355 5.57 7.43 31.88
CA GLY A 355 6.71 7.21 32.75
C GLY A 355 7.83 8.25 32.62
N VAL A 356 7.87 9.00 31.51
CA VAL A 356 8.86 10.06 31.25
C VAL A 356 8.23 11.43 31.50
N ARG A 357 8.71 12.14 32.52
CA ARG A 357 8.11 13.42 32.96
C ARG A 357 8.12 14.50 31.87
N ASN A 358 9.11 14.50 30.98
CA ASN A 358 9.21 15.50 29.92
C ASN A 358 8.18 15.24 28.81
N ASP A 359 8.03 13.99 28.38
CA ASP A 359 7.03 13.55 27.40
C ASP A 359 5.61 13.91 27.87
N ALA A 360 5.29 13.63 29.14
CA ALA A 360 4.00 14.01 29.73
C ALA A 360 3.75 15.53 29.75
N LYS A 361 4.81 16.35 29.92
CA LYS A 361 4.72 17.82 29.88
C LYS A 361 4.56 18.38 28.46
N MET A 362 4.84 17.59 27.42
CA MET A 362 4.59 18.00 26.03
C MET A 362 3.08 18.05 25.73
N VAL A 363 2.29 17.13 26.30
CA VAL A 363 0.85 16.99 26.02
C VAL A 363 0.09 18.32 26.11
N PRO A 364 0.16 19.10 27.21
CA PRO A 364 -0.56 20.38 27.28
C PRO A 364 -0.05 21.41 26.27
N SER A 365 1.23 21.35 25.90
CA SER A 365 1.83 22.28 24.93
C SER A 365 1.33 21.99 23.51
N VAL A 366 1.19 20.71 23.18
CA VAL A 366 0.63 20.23 21.90
C VAL A 366 -0.86 20.54 21.82
N LEU A 367 -1.64 20.24 22.87
CA LEU A 367 -3.08 20.52 22.91
C LEU A 367 -3.41 22.00 22.72
N ARG A 368 -2.58 22.91 23.25
CA ARG A 368 -2.76 24.36 23.01
C ARG A 368 -2.63 24.75 21.54
N CYS A 369 -1.91 23.97 20.72
CA CYS A 369 -1.78 24.22 19.27
C CYS A 369 -3.03 23.79 18.49
N PHE A 370 -3.90 22.96 19.08
CA PHE A 370 -5.10 22.43 18.44
C PHE A 370 -6.34 22.82 19.27
N PRO A 371 -6.82 24.06 19.15
CA PRO A 371 -7.83 24.60 20.06
C PRO A 371 -9.22 23.96 19.91
N ASN A 372 -9.52 23.33 18.77
CA ASN A 372 -10.84 22.78 18.44
C ASN A 372 -10.88 21.25 18.49
N VAL A 373 -9.97 20.59 19.21
CA VAL A 373 -9.98 19.12 19.34
C VAL A 373 -11.24 18.67 20.08
N GLU A 374 -12.06 17.88 19.40
CA GLU A 374 -13.27 17.25 19.93
C GLU A 374 -12.99 15.83 20.44
N THR A 375 -12.09 15.11 19.76
CA THR A 375 -11.72 13.73 20.12
C THR A 375 -10.21 13.62 20.29
N LEU A 376 -9.77 13.20 21.48
CA LEU A 376 -8.38 12.95 21.81
C LEU A 376 -8.15 11.46 22.06
N HIS A 377 -7.35 10.82 21.20
CA HIS A 377 -6.88 9.46 21.40
C HIS A 377 -5.48 9.47 22.03
N ILE A 378 -5.28 8.70 23.08
CA ILE A 378 -3.99 8.57 23.75
C ILE A 378 -3.58 7.10 23.75
N LYS A 379 -2.47 6.80 23.08
CA LYS A 379 -1.80 5.51 23.15
C LYS A 379 -0.68 5.59 24.17
N VAL A 380 -0.73 4.74 25.19
CA VAL A 380 0.31 4.68 26.23
C VAL A 380 1.38 3.70 25.79
N LYS A 381 2.61 4.19 25.55
CA LYS A 381 3.78 3.32 25.38
C LYS A 381 4.25 2.85 26.75
N SER A 382 4.11 1.54 27.03
CA SER A 382 4.68 0.94 28.24
C SER A 382 6.21 0.84 28.10
N LEU A 383 6.93 1.15 29.18
CA LEU A 383 8.40 0.98 29.25
C LEU A 383 8.82 -0.50 29.28
N THR A 384 7.87 -1.42 29.46
CA THR A 384 8.09 -2.86 29.36
C THR A 384 7.78 -3.34 27.95
N LEU A 385 8.83 -3.67 27.19
CA LEU A 385 8.73 -4.50 26.00
C LEU A 385 8.01 -5.80 26.37
N LEU A 386 6.87 -6.06 25.73
CA LEU A 386 6.44 -7.38 25.29
C LEU A 386 5.27 -7.17 24.32
N TRP A 387 5.52 -7.63 23.10
CA TRP A 387 4.69 -7.63 21.91
C TRP A 387 3.17 -7.56 22.13
N SER A 388 2.55 -6.49 21.62
CA SER A 388 1.24 -6.50 20.95
C SER A 388 0.77 -5.06 20.75
N SER A 389 0.88 -4.55 19.53
CA SER A 389 0.27 -3.26 19.18
C SER A 389 -0.14 -3.24 17.71
N VAL A 390 -1.01 -4.16 17.28
CA VAL A 390 -1.63 -4.10 15.93
C VAL A 390 -3.06 -4.66 15.91
N CYS A 391 -3.91 -4.31 16.89
CA CYS A 391 -5.34 -4.71 16.84
C CYS A 391 -6.33 -3.53 16.76
N ALA A 392 -5.89 -2.30 16.52
CA ALA A 392 -6.81 -1.15 16.58
C ALA A 392 -6.81 -0.21 15.35
N MET A 393 -6.14 -0.54 14.24
CA MET A 393 -5.99 0.41 13.11
C MET A 393 -6.82 0.10 11.85
N VAL A 394 -7.75 -0.88 11.88
CA VAL A 394 -8.59 -1.17 10.70
C VAL A 394 -9.92 -0.39 10.68
N CYS A 395 -10.29 0.31 11.76
CA CYS A 395 -11.52 1.11 11.78
C CYS A 395 -11.35 2.44 12.54
N ILE A 396 -10.71 3.44 11.93
CA ILE A 396 -10.91 4.87 12.23
C ILE A 396 -10.94 5.67 10.93
#